data_AF-A0A2E4W9P1-F1
#
_entry.id   AF-A0A2E4W9P1-F1
#
_cell.length_a   1.000
_cell.length_b   1.000
_cell.length_c   1.000
_cell.angle_alpha   90.00
_cell.angle_beta   90.00
_cell.angle_gamma   90.00
#
_symmetry.space_group_name_H-M   'P 1'
#
loop_
_entity.id
_entity.type
_entity.pdbx_description
1 polymer ?
#
loop_
_entity_poly.entity_id
_entity_poly.type
_entity_poly.pdbx_seq_one_letter_code
_entity_poly.pdbx_strand_id
1 'polypeptide(L)'
;MRERLNRLVEEMLEKGVLYEDARQEFERRFVTCALTRSKGNLSRAAELLGLHRNTLGRKVAAYRIKRTPLKASEPRRQRIPKSVA
;
A
#
# COMPACT_ATOMS: atom_id res chain seq x y z
N MET A 1 21.51 1.57 1.62
CA MET A 1 20.34 0.68 1.83
C MET A 1 20.70 -0.64 2.48
N ARG A 2 21.71 -1.37 1.98
CA ARG A 2 22.12 -2.69 2.50
C ARG A 2 22.33 -2.73 4.02
N GLU A 3 23.11 -1.81 4.58
CA GLU A 3 23.38 -1.75 6.03
C GLU A 3 22.14 -1.48 6.88
N ARG A 4 21.22 -0.65 6.38
CA ARG A 4 19.95 -0.36 7.08
C ARG A 4 19.02 -1.57 7.06
N LEU A 5 19.03 -2.32 5.96
CA LEU A 5 18.25 -3.55 5.83
C LEU A 5 18.81 -4.66 6.72
N ASN A 6 20.13 -4.85 6.75
CA ASN A 6 20.76 -5.85 7.61
C ASN A 6 20.43 -5.61 9.09
N ARG A 7 20.57 -4.37 9.57
CA ARG A 7 20.19 -4.00 10.95
C ARG A 7 18.72 -4.29 11.26
N LEU A 8 17.81 -4.03 10.32
CA LEU A 8 16.39 -4.34 10.50
C LEU A 8 16.16 -5.85 10.59
N VAL A 9 16.83 -6.64 9.75
CA VAL A 9 16.71 -8.10 9.75
C VAL A 9 17.25 -8.69 11.05
N GLU A 10 18.39 -8.22 11.54
CA GLU A 10 18.96 -8.61 12.84
C GLU A 10 17.96 -8.33 13.97
N GLU A 11 17.39 -7.12 14.03
CA GLU A 11 16.38 -6.75 15.03
C GLU A 11 15.11 -7.62 14.96
N MET A 12 14.66 -7.97 13.74
CA MET A 12 13.50 -8.84 13.55
C MET A 12 13.77 -10.27 14.03
N LEU A 13 14.99 -10.78 13.82
CA LEU A 13 15.40 -12.10 14.31
C LEU A 13 15.56 -12.12 15.83
N GLU A 14 16.16 -11.08 16.43
CA GLU A 14 16.29 -10.94 17.89
C GLU A 14 14.93 -10.91 18.60
N LYS A 15 13.93 -10.28 17.96
CA LYS A 15 12.55 -10.22 18.46
C LYS A 15 11.73 -11.48 18.17
N GLY A 16 12.30 -12.48 17.51
CA GLY A 16 11.62 -13.72 17.16
C GLY A 16 10.50 -13.55 16.13
N VAL A 17 10.60 -12.56 15.24
CA VAL A 17 9.61 -12.36 14.17
C VAL A 17 9.72 -13.53 13.18
N LEU A 18 8.60 -14.21 12.96
CA LEU A 18 8.54 -15.29 11.99
C LEU A 18 8.71 -14.75 10.57
N TYR A 19 9.35 -15.55 9.71
CA TYR A 19 9.59 -15.18 8.32
C TYR A 19 8.30 -14.80 7.57
N GLU A 20 7.21 -15.53 7.78
CA GLU A 20 5.93 -15.24 7.13
C GLU A 20 5.34 -13.90 7.57
N ASP A 21 5.44 -13.56 8.86
CA ASP A 21 4.98 -12.27 9.39
C ASP A 21 5.83 -11.12 8.84
N ALA A 22 7.15 -11.31 8.82
CA ALA A 22 8.10 -10.36 8.25
C ALA A 22 7.81 -10.08 6.77
N ARG A 23 7.62 -11.15 5.98
CA ARG A 23 7.29 -11.09 4.57
C ARG A 23 5.95 -10.38 4.33
N GLN A 24 4.94 -10.71 5.13
CA GLN A 24 3.61 -10.14 5.00
C GLN A 24 3.60 -8.65 5.32
N GLU A 25 4.24 -8.23 6.42
CA GLU A 25 4.28 -6.83 6.82
C GLU A 25 5.12 -5.99 5.85
N PHE A 26 6.26 -6.53 5.36
CA PHE A 26 7.04 -5.89 4.31
C PHE A 26 6.19 -5.67 3.05
N GLU A 27 5.53 -6.73 2.56
CA GLU A 27 4.73 -6.65 1.35
C GLU A 27 3.56 -5.68 1.50
N ARG A 28 2.87 -5.70 2.65
CA ARG A 28 1.79 -4.77 2.98
C ARG A 28 2.26 -3.32 2.94
N ARG A 29 3.40 -3.02 3.57
CA ARG A 29 3.99 -1.67 3.57
C ARG A 29 4.41 -1.23 2.17
N PHE A 30 5.07 -2.12 1.42
CA PHE A 30 5.57 -1.83 0.09
C PHE A 30 4.42 -1.51 -0.90
N VAL A 31 3.37 -2.32 -0.88
CA VAL A 31 2.14 -2.09 -1.67
C VAL A 31 1.43 -0.80 -1.25
N THR A 32 1.33 -0.53 0.05
CA THR A 32 0.70 0.70 0.56
C THR A 32 1.45 1.94 0.09
N CYS A 33 2.78 1.97 0.19
CA CYS A 33 3.58 3.09 -0.29
C CYS A 33 3.41 3.34 -1.80
N ALA A 34 3.38 2.28 -2.62
CA ALA A 34 3.14 2.40 -4.05
C ALA A 34 1.75 2.97 -4.36
N LEU A 35 0.71 2.52 -3.65
CA LEU A 35 -0.65 3.05 -3.77
C LEU A 35 -0.73 4.52 -3.34
N THR A 36 -0.07 4.90 -2.25
CA THR A 36 -0.02 6.31 -1.82
C THR A 36 0.64 7.17 -2.88
N ARG A 37 1.77 6.73 -3.44
CA ARG A 37 2.48 7.45 -4.51
C ARG A 37 1.68 7.53 -5.81
N SER A 38 0.83 6.54 -6.09
CA SER A 38 -0.07 6.53 -7.24
C SER A 38 -1.43 7.20 -6.96
N LYS A 39 -1.65 7.79 -5.78
CA LYS A 39 -2.93 8.39 -5.34
C LYS A 39 -4.10 7.40 -5.42
N GLY A 40 -3.85 6.13 -5.14
CA GLY A 40 -4.84 5.05 -5.19
C GLY A 40 -5.07 4.47 -6.58
N ASN A 41 -4.33 4.92 -7.61
CA ASN A 41 -4.40 4.33 -8.95
C ASN A 41 -3.66 2.99 -8.97
N LEU A 42 -4.42 1.90 -9.15
CA LEU A 42 -3.89 0.54 -9.16
C LEU A 42 -2.97 0.26 -10.35
N SER A 43 -3.31 0.71 -11.56
CA SER A 43 -2.48 0.46 -12.74
C SER A 43 -1.13 1.13 -12.60
N ARG A 44 -1.12 2.39 -12.17
CA ARG A 44 0.12 3.14 -11.92
C ARG A 44 0.92 2.58 -10.74
N ALA A 45 0.26 2.09 -9.68
CA ALA A 45 0.95 1.40 -8.60
C ALA A 45 1.55 0.07 -9.06
N ALA A 46 0.87 -0.65 -9.95
CA ALA A 46 1.33 -1.91 -10.52
C ALA A 46 2.57 -1.68 -11.39
N GLU A 47 2.58 -0.64 -12.22
CA GLU A 47 3.76 -0.19 -12.98
C GLU A 47 4.92 0.18 -12.06
N LEU A 48 4.68 0.95 -10.98
CA LEU A 48 5.71 1.34 -10.01
C LEU A 48 6.33 0.13 -9.28
N LEU A 49 5.54 -0.91 -9.05
CA LEU A 49 5.97 -2.14 -8.40
C LEU A 49 6.52 -3.19 -9.39
N GLY A 50 6.39 -2.97 -10.70
CA GLY A 50 6.71 -3.97 -11.73
C GLY A 50 5.80 -5.21 -11.67
N LEU A 51 4.58 -5.07 -11.15
CA LEU A 51 3.62 -6.16 -11.01
C LEU A 51 2.50 -6.03 -12.05
N HIS A 52 1.90 -7.15 -12.42
CA HIS A 52 0.64 -7.12 -13.17
C HIS A 52 -0.49 -6.57 -12.29
N ARG A 53 -1.37 -5.71 -12.84
CA ARG A 53 -2.46 -5.06 -12.07
C ARG A 53 -3.35 -6.06 -11.30
N ASN A 54 -3.59 -7.24 -11.88
CA ASN A 54 -4.44 -8.26 -11.27
C ASN A 54 -3.76 -8.85 -10.02
N THR A 55 -2.44 -9.06 -10.09
CA THR A 55 -1.64 -9.53 -8.95
C THR A 55 -1.66 -8.49 -7.84
N LEU A 56 -1.47 -7.21 -8.18
CA LEU A 56 -1.57 -6.13 -7.21
C LEU A 56 -2.97 -6.04 -6.60
N GLY A 57 -4.02 -6.15 -7.42
CA GLY A 57 -5.41 -6.14 -6.96
C GLY A 57 -5.72 -7.25 -5.95
N ARG A 58 -5.24 -8.48 -6.20
CA ARG A 58 -5.37 -9.61 -5.26
C ARG A 58 -4.64 -9.33 -3.95
N LYS A 59 -3.41 -8.81 -4.00
CA LYS A 59 -2.62 -8.46 -2.80
C LYS A 59 -3.30 -7.36 -1.97
N VAL A 60 -3.82 -6.32 -2.63
CA VAL A 60 -4.56 -5.24 -1.96
C VAL A 60 -5.80 -5.76 -1.24
N ALA A 61 -6.53 -6.70 -1.86
CA ALA A 61 -7.68 -7.34 -1.22
C ALA A 61 -7.26 -8.25 -0.05
N ALA A 62 -6.23 -9.09 -0.25
CA ALA A 62 -5.72 -10.00 0.78
C ALA A 62 -5.25 -9.27 2.04
N TYR A 63 -4.55 -8.14 1.86
CA TYR A 63 -4.05 -7.32 2.97
C TYR A 63 -5.03 -6.26 3.46
N ARG A 64 -6.26 -6.23 2.93
CA ARG A 64 -7.31 -5.25 3.27
C ARG A 64 -6.80 -3.80 3.22
N ILE A 65 -5.93 -3.49 2.25
CA ILE A 65 -5.30 -2.17 2.12
C ILE A 65 -6.34 -1.20 1.55
N LYS A 66 -6.64 -0.13 2.29
CA LYS A 66 -7.55 0.93 1.82
C LYS A 66 -6.88 1.69 0.68
N ARG A 67 -7.56 1.76 -0.47
CA ARG A 67 -7.08 2.47 -1.68
C ARG A 67 -7.12 3.98 -1.54
N THR A 68 -7.94 4.47 -0.62
CA THR A 68 -7.97 5.89 -0.28
C THR A 68 -6.74 6.18 0.58
N PRO A 69 -5.92 7.20 0.25
CA PRO A 69 -4.98 7.69 1.24
C PRO A 69 -5.78 7.99 2.51
N LEU A 70 -5.25 7.59 3.67
CA LEU A 70 -5.73 8.09 4.95
C LEU A 70 -5.53 9.61 4.91
N LYS A 71 -6.49 10.33 4.33
CA LYS A 71 -6.59 11.77 4.44
C LYS A 71 -6.85 12.02 5.91
N ALA A 72 -5.89 12.60 6.60
CA ALA A 72 -6.25 13.52 7.67
C ALA A 72 -7.26 14.51 7.07
N SER A 73 -8.51 14.41 7.53
CA SER A 73 -9.58 15.42 7.45
C SER A 73 -9.58 16.34 6.21
N GLU A 74 -10.40 16.02 5.21
CA GLU A 74 -10.98 17.04 4.33
C GLU A 74 -12.48 16.76 4.16
N PRO A 75 -13.36 17.74 4.45
CA PRO A 75 -14.80 17.56 4.34
C PRO A 75 -15.19 17.38 2.87
N ARG A 76 -16.11 16.43 2.63
CA ARG A 76 -16.68 16.13 1.31
C ARG A 76 -17.21 17.43 0.68
N ARG A 77 -16.60 17.90 -0.41
CA ARG A 77 -17.26 18.83 -1.34
C ARG A 77 -18.59 18.19 -1.74
N GLN A 78 -19.69 18.79 -1.34
CA GLN A 78 -21.04 18.36 -1.70
C GLN A 78 -21.16 18.39 -3.23
N ARG A 79 -21.65 17.29 -3.80
CA ARG A 79 -22.03 17.22 -5.22
C ARG A 79 -23.23 18.13 -5.43
N ILE A 80 -23.05 19.24 -6.15
CA ILE A 80 -24.16 20.03 -6.66
C ILE A 80 -24.88 19.15 -7.71
N PRO A 81 -26.20 18.94 -7.63
CA PRO A 81 -26.94 18.22 -8.66
C PRO A 81 -26.89 19.03 -9.98
N LYS A 82 -26.67 18.35 -11.10
CA LYS A 82 -26.78 18.96 -12.43
C LYS A 82 -28.23 19.40 -12.61
N SER A 83 -28.43 20.69 -12.92
CA SER A 83 -29.72 21.22 -13.33
C SER A 83 -30.21 20.47 -14.57
N VAL A 84 -31.47 20.06 -14.49
CA VAL A 84 -32.27 19.61 -15.64
C VAL A 84 -32.58 20.86 -16.45
N ALA A 85 -32.35 20.78 -17.76
CA ALA A 85 -32.93 21.66 -18.78
C ALA A 85 -33.59 20.74 -19.82
#